data_AF-A0A5M9N0T1-F1
#
_entry.id   AF-A0A5M9N0T1-F1
#
_cell.length_a   1.000
_cell.length_b   1.000
_cell.length_c   1.000
_cell.angle_alpha   90.00
_cell.angle_beta   90.00
_cell.angle_gamma   90.00
#
_symmetry.space_group_name_H-M   'P 1'
#
loop_
_entity.id
_entity.type
_entity.pdbx_description
1 polymer ?
#
loop_
_entity_poly.entity_id
_entity_poly.type
_entity_poly.pdbx_seq_one_letter_code
_entity_poly.pdbx_strand_id
1 'polypeptide(L)' 'SNISEGDKIYKYGQVIGRAVKDIKIGEHVHLHNLISIRENI' A
#
# COMPACT_ATOMS: atom_id res chain seq x y z
N SER A 1 -5.94 -9.02 6.28
CA SER A 1 -5.30 -10.01 5.39
C SER A 1 -3.90 -9.54 5.06
N ASN A 2 -3.05 -10.42 4.51
CA ASN A 2 -1.86 -9.94 3.81
C ASN A 2 -2.28 -9.09 2.61
N ILE A 3 -1.37 -8.26 2.15
CA ILE A 3 -1.53 -7.43 0.96
C ILE A 3 -0.43 -7.86 0.00
N SER A 4 -0.80 -8.26 -1.20
CA SER A 4 0.16 -8.71 -2.22
C SER A 4 0.74 -7.50 -2.94
N GLU A 5 1.92 -7.65 -3.53
CA GLU A 5 2.44 -6.64 -4.44
C GLU A 5 1.39 -6.26 -5.51
N GLY A 6 1.19 -4.95 -5.68
CA GLY A 6 0.23 -4.41 -6.63
C GLY A 6 -1.19 -4.22 -6.13
N ASP A 7 -1.52 -4.72 -4.94
CA ASP A 7 -2.83 -4.47 -4.33
C ASP A 7 -3.02 -2.99 -3.95
N LYS A 8 -4.28 -2.54 -4.00
CA LYS A 8 -4.69 -1.21 -3.55
C LYS A 8 -4.60 -1.14 -2.02
N ILE A 9 -4.01 -0.06 -1.52
CA ILE A 9 -3.94 0.23 -0.10
C ILE A 9 -5.05 1.19 0.28
N TYR A 10 -5.85 0.81 1.27
CA TYR A 10 -6.98 1.60 1.73
C TYR A 10 -6.72 2.20 3.11
N LYS A 11 -7.09 3.47 3.28
CA LYS A 11 -7.14 4.13 4.57
C LYS A 11 -8.42 4.95 4.63
N TYR A 12 -9.22 4.76 5.68
CA TYR A 12 -10.53 5.42 5.83
C TYR A 12 -11.50 5.17 4.66
N GLY A 13 -11.46 3.97 4.07
CA GLY A 13 -12.29 3.61 2.92
C GLY A 13 -11.84 4.22 1.58
N GLN A 14 -10.74 5.00 1.55
CA GLN A 14 -10.19 5.60 0.34
C GLN A 14 -8.91 4.88 -0.08
N VAL A 15 -8.71 4.73 -1.39
CA VAL A 15 -7.44 4.24 -1.94
C VAL A 15 -6.38 5.32 -1.73
N ILE A 16 -5.32 5.00 -1.00
CA ILE A 16 -4.20 5.92 -0.75
C ILE A 16 -2.94 5.56 -1.53
N GLY A 17 -2.86 4.34 -2.07
CA GLY A 17 -1.70 3.92 -2.84
C GLY A 17 -1.79 2.48 -3.33
N ARG A 18 -0.64 1.96 -3.75
CA ARG A 18 -0.44 0.58 -4.19
C ARG A 18 0.73 -0.04 -3.44
N ALA A 19 0.63 -1.31 -3.09
CA ALA A 19 1.75 -2.07 -2.57
C ALA A 19 2.84 -2.22 -3.65
N VAL A 20 4.11 -1.95 -3.30
CA VAL A 20 5.27 -2.18 -4.20
C VAL A 20 6.04 -3.46 -3.86
N LYS A 21 5.61 -4.17 -2.81
CA LYS A 21 6.01 -5.52 -2.42
C LYS A 21 4.94 -6.10 -1.52
N ASP A 22 4.99 -7.40 -1.23
CA ASP A 22 4.10 -8.03 -0.25
C ASP A 22 4.22 -7.37 1.14
N ILE A 23 3.09 -7.15 1.79
CA ILE A 23 2.98 -6.58 3.15
C ILE A 23 2.25 -7.60 4.03
N LYS A 24 2.95 -8.09 5.05
CA LYS A 24 2.37 -9.05 6.01
C LYS A 24 1.56 -8.35 7.09
N ILE A 25 0.61 -9.06 7.69
CA ILE A 25 -0.12 -8.56 8.86
C ILE A 25 0.87 -8.18 9.96
N GLY A 26 0.77 -6.95 10.47
CA GLY A 26 1.65 -6.41 11.51
C GLY A 26 2.90 -5.68 10.99
N GLU A 27 3.17 -5.72 9.68
CA GLU A 27 4.27 -4.97 9.07
C GLU A 27 3.95 -3.47 8.99
N HIS A 28 4.97 -2.62 9.13
CA HIS A 28 4.83 -1.18 9.02
C HIS A 28 4.66 -0.75 7.55
N VAL A 29 3.57 -0.04 7.24
CA VAL A 29 3.28 0.47 5.89
C VAL A 29 3.89 1.86 5.70
N HIS A 30 4.90 1.97 4.83
CA HIS A 30 5.61 3.22 4.53
C HIS A 30 6.20 3.21 3.11
N LEU A 31 6.95 4.25 2.73
CA LEU A 31 7.48 4.44 1.35
C LEU A 31 8.27 3.25 0.78
N HIS A 32 8.83 2.39 1.63
CA HIS A 32 9.57 1.20 1.19
C HIS A 32 8.66 0.04 0.73
N ASN A 33 7.36 0.07 1.05
CA ASN A 33 6.38 -0.94 0.66
C ASN A 33 5.07 -0.37 0.09
N LEU A 34 4.95 0.96 0.02
CA LEU A 34 3.80 1.69 -0.49
C LEU A 34 4.28 2.79 -1.45
N ILE A 35 3.63 2.91 -2.61
CA ILE A 35 3.65 4.13 -3.43
C ILE A 35 2.30 4.85 -3.30
N SER A 36 2.34 6.16 -3.07
CA SER A 36 1.14 7.00 -2.92
C SER A 36 0.42 7.20 -4.26
N ILE A 37 -0.91 7.22 -4.27
CA ILE A 37 -1.65 7.56 -5.52
C ILE A 37 -1.31 8.97 -6.03
N ARG A 38 -0.80 9.84 -5.17
CA ARG A 38 -0.39 11.21 -5.51
C ARG A 38 0.98 11.29 -6.16
N GLU A 39 1.78 10.23 -6.15
CA GLU A 39 3.09 10.21 -6.83
C GLU A 39 2.98 9.75 -8.29
N ASN A 40 1.76 9.45 -8.77
CA ASN A 40 1.47 9.15 -10.18
C ASN A 40 1.19 10.41 -11.02
N ILE A 41 1.77 11.57 -10.67
CA ILE A 41 1.68 12.81 -11.48
C ILE A 41 2.86 12.90 -12.43
#